data_AF-A0A495UG22-F1
#
_entry.id   AF-A0A495UG22-F1
#
_cell.length_a   1.000
_cell.length_b   1.000
_cell.length_c   1.000
_cell.angle_alpha   90.00
_cell.angle_beta   90.00
_cell.angle_gamma   90.00
#
_symmetry.space_group_name_H-M   'P 1'
#
loop_
_entity.id
_entity.type
_entity.pdbx_description
1 polymer ?
#
loop_
_entity_poly.entity_id
_entity_poly.type
_entity_poly.pdbx_seq_one_letter_code
_entity_poly.pdbx_strand_id
1 'polypeptide(L)'
;MTWVLELPYPRAPKGLNANDRNHWRTKAASTAAVRAQVKAAAVTARITPMQRVQVELVWVVGDKRKRDPDNLAPFAKAICDAIGSDRGVSAHLVQDDSPEYMTKLHPRIEHRPDATHHFEVHVTDISNRPDTIDAITRRLT
;
A
#
# COMPACT_ATOMS: atom_id res chain seq x y z
N MET A 1 14.39 -6.63 -4.42
CA MET A 1 14.84 -5.46 -3.63
C MET A 1 13.64 -4.93 -2.87
N THR A 2 13.81 -4.42 -1.65
CA THR A 2 12.68 -3.89 -0.85
C THR A 2 13.00 -2.49 -0.35
N TRP A 3 12.02 -1.60 -0.46
CA TRP A 3 12.01 -0.25 0.09
C TRP A 3 10.93 -0.13 1.17
N VAL A 4 11.18 0.67 2.19
CA VAL A 4 10.21 1.00 3.22
C VAL A 4 9.88 2.49 3.13
N LEU A 5 8.61 2.80 2.86
CA LEU A 5 8.10 4.17 2.86
C LEU A 5 7.35 4.41 4.16
N GLU A 6 7.85 5.33 4.99
CA GLU A 6 7.17 5.70 6.22
C GLU A 6 6.03 6.69 5.93
N LEU A 7 4.85 6.41 6.48
CA LEU A 7 3.72 7.31 6.53
C LEU A 7 3.46 7.68 8.01
N PRO A 8 3.66 8.94 8.43
CA PRO A 8 3.55 9.42 9.81
C PRO A 8 2.09 9.59 10.25
N TYR A 9 1.24 8.60 9.94
CA TYR A 9 -0.14 8.55 10.42
C TYR A 9 -0.21 7.63 11.65
N PRO A 10 -0.71 8.10 12.81
CA PRO A 10 -0.85 7.23 13.98
C PRO A 10 -2.00 6.21 13.84
N ARG A 11 -2.91 6.43 12.89
CA ARG A 11 -4.02 5.56 12.49
C ARG A 11 -4.44 5.90 11.06
N ALA A 12 -5.20 5.01 10.41
CA ALA A 12 -5.73 5.29 9.08
C ALA A 12 -6.49 6.65 9.04
N PRO A 13 -6.28 7.48 8.01
CA PRO A 13 -7.00 8.74 7.86
C PRO A 13 -8.53 8.55 7.81
N LYS A 14 -9.29 9.59 8.19
CA LYS A 14 -10.76 9.54 8.19
C LYS A 14 -11.31 9.16 6.81
N GLY A 15 -12.21 8.18 6.79
CA GLY A 15 -12.81 7.63 5.57
C GLY A 15 -11.98 6.54 4.90
N LEU A 16 -10.80 6.22 5.43
CA LEU A 16 -9.93 5.13 4.97
C LEU A 16 -9.83 3.98 5.98
N ASN A 17 -10.69 3.96 6.99
CA ASN A 17 -10.94 2.79 7.81
C ASN A 17 -12.26 2.10 7.37
N ALA A 18 -12.31 0.77 7.29
CA ALA A 18 -13.52 0.06 6.83
C ALA A 18 -14.75 0.25 7.74
N ASN A 19 -14.52 0.54 9.02
CA ASN A 19 -15.59 0.84 9.98
C ASN A 19 -16.07 2.28 9.93
N ASP A 20 -15.42 3.16 9.17
CA ASP A 20 -15.87 4.53 9.03
C ASP A 20 -17.19 4.60 8.26
N ARG A 21 -18.07 5.51 8.69
CA ARG A 21 -19.33 5.86 8.02
C ARG A 21 -19.33 7.33 7.58
N ASN A 22 -18.17 7.77 7.09
CA ASN A 22 -17.95 9.15 6.70
C ASN A 22 -18.57 9.49 5.33
N HIS A 23 -18.89 10.76 5.12
CA HIS A 23 -19.35 11.28 3.84
C HIS A 23 -18.28 11.08 2.75
N TRP A 24 -18.71 10.85 1.49
CA TRP A 24 -17.82 10.53 0.36
C TRP A 24 -16.73 11.59 0.14
N ARG A 25 -17.03 12.87 0.40
CA ARG A 25 -16.05 13.96 0.30
C ARG A 25 -14.87 13.81 1.25
N THR A 26 -15.11 13.35 2.48
CA THR A 26 -14.05 13.11 3.48
C THR A 26 -13.14 11.99 3.01
N LYS A 27 -13.73 10.89 2.52
CA LYS A 27 -12.97 9.78 1.93
C LYS A 27 -12.13 10.25 0.73
N ALA A 28 -12.72 11.01 -0.19
CA ALA A 28 -12.03 11.51 -1.38
C ALA A 28 -10.84 12.43 -1.02
N ALA A 29 -11.02 13.34 -0.07
CA ALA A 29 -9.94 14.21 0.41
C ALA A 29 -8.80 13.42 1.06
N SER A 30 -9.12 12.46 1.93
CA SER A 30 -8.13 11.58 2.55
C SER A 30 -7.40 10.71 1.52
N THR A 31 -8.12 10.14 0.54
CA THR A 31 -7.51 9.38 -0.56
C THR A 31 -6.50 10.24 -1.32
N ALA A 32 -6.87 11.47 -1.70
CA ALA A 32 -5.98 12.36 -2.43
C ALA A 32 -4.71 12.70 -1.64
N ALA A 33 -4.84 13.00 -0.34
CA ALA A 33 -3.72 13.30 0.54
C ALA A 33 -2.76 12.11 0.68
N VAL A 34 -3.30 10.91 0.93
CA VAL A 34 -2.50 9.68 1.03
C VAL A 34 -1.75 9.40 -0.27
N ARG A 35 -2.43 9.54 -1.42
CA ARG A 35 -1.82 9.28 -2.72
C ARG A 35 -0.66 10.24 -3.02
N ALA A 36 -0.83 11.53 -2.70
CA ALA A 36 0.23 12.52 -2.82
C ALA A 36 1.44 12.18 -1.93
N GLN A 37 1.18 11.77 -0.69
CA GLN A 37 2.25 11.44 0.26
C GLN A 37 3.04 10.19 -0.13
N VAL A 38 2.35 9.12 -0.54
CA VAL A 38 3.02 7.89 -1.01
C VAL A 38 3.85 8.18 -2.27
N LYS A 39 3.31 8.95 -3.23
CA LYS A 39 4.07 9.37 -4.41
C LYS A 39 5.34 10.13 -4.02
N ALA A 40 5.23 11.11 -3.13
CA ALA A 40 6.38 11.89 -2.68
C ALA A 40 7.43 11.01 -1.97
N ALA A 41 6.99 10.07 -1.13
CA ALA A 41 7.87 9.14 -0.44
C ALA A 41 8.60 8.21 -1.43
N ALA A 42 7.90 7.66 -2.43
CA ALA A 42 8.50 6.82 -3.47
C ALA A 42 9.55 7.58 -4.31
N VAL A 43 9.25 8.83 -4.69
CA VAL A 43 10.19 9.70 -5.42
C VAL A 43 11.41 10.01 -4.56
N THR A 44 11.21 10.31 -3.27
CA THR A 44 12.29 10.59 -2.31
C THR A 44 13.20 9.38 -2.11
N ALA A 45 12.61 8.19 -2.03
CA ALA A 45 13.31 6.92 -1.95
C ALA A 45 13.97 6.48 -3.28
N ARG A 46 13.79 7.27 -4.36
CA ARG A 46 14.34 7.02 -5.71
C ARG A 46 13.98 5.63 -6.24
N ILE A 47 12.76 5.17 -5.95
CA ILE A 47 12.28 3.88 -6.45
C ILE A 47 12.07 4.02 -7.96
N THR A 48 12.74 3.17 -8.74
CA THR A 48 12.59 3.12 -10.19
C THR A 48 11.37 2.27 -10.58
N PRO A 49 10.77 2.50 -11.76
CA PRO A 49 9.73 1.60 -12.29
C PRO A 49 10.20 0.15 -12.39
N MET A 50 9.27 -0.79 -12.19
CA MET A 50 9.46 -2.23 -12.12
C MET A 50 8.44 -2.93 -13.03
N GLN A 51 8.68 -4.21 -13.37
CA GLN A 51 7.70 -5.00 -14.11
C GLN A 51 6.59 -5.51 -13.18
N ARG A 52 6.96 -5.98 -11.98
CA ARG A 52 6.02 -6.45 -10.96
C ARG A 52 6.45 -6.01 -9.57
N VAL A 53 5.46 -5.64 -8.74
CA VAL A 53 5.68 -5.17 -7.37
C VAL A 53 4.81 -5.93 -6.37
N GLN A 54 5.34 -6.18 -5.18
CA GLN A 54 4.57 -6.60 -4.01
C GLN A 54 4.49 -5.45 -3.01
N VAL A 55 3.29 -5.20 -2.49
CA VAL A 55 3.03 -4.12 -1.52
C VAL A 55 2.45 -4.71 -0.24
N GLU A 56 3.04 -4.38 0.91
CA GLU A 56 2.51 -4.68 2.24
C GLU A 56 2.37 -3.40 3.06
N LEU A 57 1.22 -3.24 3.72
CA LEU A 57 0.99 -2.16 4.68
C LEU A 57 1.19 -2.71 6.10
N VAL A 58 2.15 -2.16 6.83
CA VAL A 58 2.43 -2.50 8.21
C VAL A 58 2.04 -1.33 9.11
N TRP A 59 1.10 -1.55 10.04
CA TRP A 59 0.80 -0.58 11.09
C TRP A 59 1.68 -0.87 12.31
N VAL A 60 2.67 0.00 12.53
CA VAL A 60 3.55 -0.08 13.69
C VAL A 60 2.85 0.58 14.88
N VAL A 61 2.68 -0.16 15.96
CA VAL A 61 2.01 0.30 17.18
C VAL A 61 2.90 0.09 18.41
N GLY A 62 2.87 1.04 19.34
CA GLY A 62 3.62 1.00 20.60
C GLY A 62 2.86 0.28 21.70
N ASP A 63 1.53 0.21 21.59
CA ASP A 63 0.65 -0.44 22.56
C ASP A 63 0.15 -1.81 22.07
N LYS A 64 -0.30 -2.64 23.01
CA LYS A 64 -0.83 -4.00 22.76
C LYS A 64 -2.35 -4.03 22.60
N ARG A 65 -3.02 -2.92 22.27
CA ARG A 65 -4.48 -2.92 22.10
C ARG A 65 -4.86 -3.77 20.88
N LYS A 66 -5.90 -4.57 21.04
CA LYS A 66 -6.46 -5.37 19.94
C LYS A 66 -6.95 -4.43 18.84
N ARG A 67 -6.47 -4.68 17.62
CA ARG A 67 -6.82 -3.97 16.40
C ARG A 67 -7.04 -5.01 15.31
N ASP A 68 -7.92 -4.69 14.39
CA ASP A 68 -8.27 -5.57 13.28
C ASP A 68 -7.64 -5.03 11.99
N PRO A 69 -6.75 -5.80 11.34
CA PRO A 69 -6.06 -5.38 10.11
C PRO A 69 -7.00 -5.26 8.91
N ASP A 70 -8.14 -5.97 8.87
CA ASP A 70 -9.12 -5.86 7.79
C ASP A 70 -9.65 -4.43 7.65
N ASN A 71 -9.73 -3.70 8.77
CA ASN A 71 -10.16 -2.31 8.76
C ASN A 71 -9.22 -1.37 8.01
N LEU A 72 -7.98 -1.79 7.72
CA LEU A 72 -7.02 -1.03 6.94
C LEU A 72 -7.20 -1.23 5.43
N ALA A 73 -8.06 -2.14 4.97
CA ALA A 73 -8.23 -2.42 3.54
C ALA A 73 -8.50 -1.17 2.67
N PRO A 74 -9.34 -0.19 3.08
CA PRO A 74 -9.52 1.03 2.28
C PRO A 74 -8.27 1.91 2.22
N PHE A 75 -7.47 1.94 3.30
CA PHE A 75 -6.21 2.67 3.33
C PHE A 75 -5.14 1.99 2.48
N ALA A 76 -5.00 0.67 2.61
CA ALA A 76 -4.12 -0.16 1.79
C ALA A 76 -4.45 -0.01 0.31
N LYS A 77 -5.74 0.02 -0.05
CA LYS A 77 -6.17 0.31 -1.42
C LYS A 77 -5.67 1.67 -1.91
N ALA A 78 -5.87 2.73 -1.13
CA ALA A 78 -5.41 4.07 -1.54
C ALA A 78 -3.89 4.14 -1.75
N ILE A 79 -3.12 3.38 -0.96
CA ILE A 79 -1.67 3.25 -1.10
C ILE A 79 -1.31 2.49 -2.39
N CYS A 80 -1.97 1.36 -2.67
CA CYS A 80 -1.76 0.60 -3.90
C CYS A 80 -2.09 1.45 -5.15
N ASP A 81 -3.21 2.17 -5.11
CA ASP A 81 -3.59 3.10 -6.19
C ASP A 81 -2.53 4.21 -6.35
N ALA A 82 -1.90 4.68 -5.26
CA ALA A 82 -0.80 5.65 -5.32
C ALA A 82 0.50 5.10 -5.92
N ILE A 83 0.71 3.79 -5.86
CA ILE A 83 1.92 3.13 -6.35
C ILE A 83 1.81 2.86 -7.86
N GLY A 84 0.70 2.27 -8.29
CA GLY A 84 0.60 1.66 -9.62
C GLY A 84 -0.59 2.09 -10.48
N SER A 85 -1.61 2.76 -9.94
CA SER A 85 -2.80 3.07 -10.75
C SER A 85 -2.49 4.04 -11.88
N ASP A 86 -3.10 3.79 -13.03
CA ASP A 86 -3.10 4.64 -14.23
C ASP A 86 -3.88 5.96 -14.05
N ARG A 87 -4.74 6.05 -13.03
CA ARG A 87 -5.66 7.17 -12.80
C ARG A 87 -5.33 7.95 -11.54
N GLY A 88 -5.37 9.28 -11.61
CA GLY A 88 -5.18 10.15 -10.46
C GLY A 88 -3.71 10.27 -10.04
N VAL A 89 -3.46 10.61 -8.77
CA VAL A 89 -2.08 10.80 -8.28
C VAL A 89 -1.41 9.45 -8.05
N SER A 90 -0.40 9.14 -8.86
CA SER A 90 0.35 7.88 -8.79
C SER A 90 1.85 8.11 -9.00
N ALA A 91 2.65 7.21 -8.44
CA ALA A 91 4.09 7.10 -8.63
C ALA A 91 4.46 6.36 -9.93
N HIS A 92 3.51 5.62 -10.53
CA HIS A 92 3.72 4.81 -11.73
C HIS A 92 4.92 3.87 -11.62
N LEU A 93 5.05 3.19 -10.47
CA LEU A 93 6.13 2.21 -10.24
C LEU A 93 5.91 0.91 -11.02
N VAL A 94 4.69 0.66 -11.46
CA VAL A 94 4.29 -0.45 -12.35
C VAL A 94 3.26 0.08 -13.35
N GLN A 95 2.94 -0.72 -14.37
CA GLN A 95 2.00 -0.32 -15.42
C GLN A 95 0.58 -0.06 -14.89
N ASP A 96 0.09 -0.89 -13.97
CA ASP A 96 -1.24 -0.77 -13.38
C ASP A 96 -1.28 -1.39 -11.96
N ASP A 97 -2.32 -1.13 -11.16
CA ASP A 97 -2.50 -1.76 -9.83
C ASP A 97 -3.24 -3.11 -9.89
N SER A 98 -3.47 -3.66 -11.07
CA SER A 98 -4.05 -4.99 -11.28
C SER A 98 -3.13 -6.15 -10.82
N PRO A 99 -3.69 -7.35 -10.57
CA PRO A 99 -2.93 -8.50 -10.07
C PRO A 99 -1.77 -8.97 -10.95
N GLU A 100 -1.79 -8.64 -12.25
CA GLU A 100 -0.69 -8.95 -13.18
C GLU A 100 0.60 -8.23 -12.75
N TYR A 101 0.50 -6.95 -12.39
CA TYR A 101 1.65 -6.10 -12.05
C TYR A 101 1.85 -5.90 -10.53
N MET A 102 0.79 -6.03 -9.73
CA MET A 102 0.83 -5.72 -8.30
C MET A 102 0.26 -6.85 -7.44
N THR A 103 1.10 -7.43 -6.59
CA THR A 103 0.67 -8.30 -5.48
C THR A 103 0.37 -7.46 -4.25
N LYS A 104 -0.88 -7.46 -3.81
CA LYS A 104 -1.35 -6.70 -2.63
C LYS A 104 -1.43 -7.66 -1.44
N LEU A 105 -0.50 -7.54 -0.49
CA LEU A 105 -0.56 -8.33 0.74
C LEU A 105 -1.59 -7.77 1.70
N HIS A 106 -2.19 -8.66 2.49
CA HIS A 106 -3.09 -8.26 3.55
C HIS A 106 -2.35 -7.38 4.57
N PRO A 107 -2.93 -6.27 5.05
CA PRO A 107 -2.29 -5.42 6.04
C PRO A 107 -1.91 -6.21 7.30
N ARG A 108 -0.79 -5.84 7.92
CA ARG A 108 -0.36 -6.43 9.19
C ARG A 108 -0.21 -5.35 10.24
N ILE A 109 -0.44 -5.71 11.49
CA ILE A 109 -0.15 -4.87 12.64
C ILE A 109 1.09 -5.42 13.32
N GLU A 110 2.05 -4.55 13.60
CA GLU A 110 3.29 -4.91 14.27
C GLU A 110 3.41 -4.14 15.58
N HIS A 111 3.52 -4.88 16.69
CA HIS A 111 3.82 -4.28 17.98
C HIS A 111 5.34 -4.08 18.10
N ARG A 112 5.76 -2.83 18.22
CA ARG A 112 7.14 -2.45 18.54
C ARG A 112 7.12 -1.63 19.83
N PRO A 113 7.69 -2.15 20.94
CA PRO A 113 7.74 -1.39 22.20
C PRO A 113 8.30 0.01 21.99
N ASP A 114 7.71 1.00 22.64
CA ASP A 114 8.11 2.42 22.63
C ASP A 114 8.06 3.12 21.26
N ALA A 115 7.57 2.45 20.21
CA ALA A 115 7.38 3.07 18.91
C ALA A 115 6.21 4.06 18.93
N THR A 116 6.44 5.23 18.36
CA THR A 116 5.34 6.13 17.97
C THR A 116 4.54 5.45 16.86
N HIS A 117 3.21 5.51 16.93
CA HIS A 117 2.36 4.88 15.93
C HIS A 117 2.61 5.50 14.55
N HIS A 118 2.89 4.66 13.56
CA HIS A 118 3.07 5.06 12.17
C HIS A 118 2.75 3.88 11.25
N PHE A 119 2.72 4.13 9.94
CA PHE A 119 2.63 3.06 8.96
C PHE A 119 3.92 2.97 8.16
N GLU A 120 4.25 1.74 7.80
CA GLU A 120 5.29 1.44 6.84
C GLU A 120 4.64 0.80 5.62
N VAL A 121 4.98 1.30 4.43
CA VAL A 121 4.63 0.66 3.17
C VAL A 121 5.86 -0.04 2.64
N HIS A 122 5.84 -1.36 2.67
CA HIS A 122 6.91 -2.19 2.17
C HIS A 122 6.66 -2.44 0.69
N VAL A 123 7.53 -1.90 -0.16
CA VAL A 123 7.47 -2.01 -1.61
C VAL A 123 8.59 -2.95 -2.03
N THR A 124 8.26 -4.10 -2.60
CA THR A 124 9.24 -5.11 -3.02
C THR A 124 9.19 -5.32 -4.53
N ASP A 125 10.33 -5.16 -5.19
CA ASP A 125 10.51 -5.57 -6.58
C ASP A 125 10.50 -7.10 -6.66
N ILE A 126 9.52 -7.63 -7.39
CA ILE A 126 9.35 -9.07 -7.65
C ILE A 126 9.39 -9.38 -9.15
N SER A 127 9.98 -8.49 -9.97
CA SER A 127 10.06 -8.64 -11.43
C SER A 127 10.78 -9.92 -11.86
N ASN A 128 11.69 -10.46 -11.04
CA ASN A 128 12.44 -11.69 -11.33
C ASN A 128 11.65 -12.99 -11.11
N ARG A 129 10.32 -12.97 -11.11
CA ARG A 129 9.54 -14.22 -11.08
C ARG A 129 9.67 -14.89 -12.45
N PRO A 130 10.11 -16.16 -12.56
CA PRO A 130 10.27 -16.80 -13.86
C PRO A 130 8.94 -16.81 -14.64
N ASP A 131 8.97 -16.32 -15.88
CA ASP A 131 7.83 -16.28 -16.81
C ASP A 131 7.11 -17.63 -16.94
N THR A 132 7.81 -18.74 -16.65
CA THR A 132 7.29 -20.10 -16.61
C THR A 132 6.10 -20.28 -15.67
N ILE A 133 6.00 -19.52 -14.58
CA ILE A 133 4.88 -19.64 -13.64
C ILE A 133 3.63 -18.94 -14.19
N ASP A 134 3.78 -17.73 -14.74
CA ASP A 134 2.67 -16.97 -15.32
C ASP A 134 2.12 -17.66 -16.59
N ALA A 135 2.98 -18.33 -17.36
CA ALA A 135 2.59 -19.14 -18.51
C ALA A 135 1.76 -20.38 -18.14
N ILE A 136 1.97 -20.96 -16.95
CA ILE A 136 1.17 -22.09 -16.45
C ILE A 136 -0.21 -21.58 -16.02
N THR A 137 -0.29 -20.44 -15.33
CA THR A 137 -1.57 -19.85 -14.91
C THR A 137 -2.43 -19.47 -16.11
N ARG A 138 -1.84 -18.95 -17.19
CA ARG A 138 -2.59 -18.57 -18.41
C ARG A 138 -3.09 -19.75 -19.24
N ARG A 139 -2.55 -20.97 -19.03
CA ARG A 139 -2.98 -22.20 -19.73
C ARG A 139 -4.06 -22.99 -18.97
N LEU A 140 -4.38 -22.60 -17.74
CA LEU A 140 -5.32 -23.31 -16.85
C LEU A 140 -6.68 -22.58 -16.71
N THR A 141 -6.86 -21.48 -17.43
CA THR A 141 -8.12 -20.72 -17.61
C THR A 141 -8.52 -20.73 -19.07
#